data_AF-A0A8C4FEH9-F1
#
_entry.id   AF-A0A8C4FEH9-F1
#
_cell.length_a   1.000
_cell.length_b   1.000
_cell.length_c   1.000
_cell.angle_alpha   90.00
_cell.angle_beta   90.00
_cell.angle_gamma   90.00
#
_symmetry.space_group_name_H-M   'P 1'
#
loop_
_entity.id
_entity.type
_entity.pdbx_description
1 polymer ?
#
loop_
_entity_poly.entity_id
_entity_poly.type
_entity_poly.pdbx_seq_one_letter_code
_entity_poly.pdbx_strand_id
1 'polypeptide(L)'
;MCELCFATNSCGLSLQCCVFVNVSPDVNDTVETLSTLQFGSSIRQVALGKATKNIRVEGASMQPFLNPDGRSDCDVVLLNRWSVRNYQVQRGDIVSVLSPKNPQQKIIKRVIGLEGDFIRTLGYKNRYVRVPDGHFWIEGDHHGHSLDSNSFGPVSVGLLHGRASHIIWPPNRWQQIKPSLPPNRGPLDTEEED
;
A
#
# COMPACT_ATOMS: atom_id res chain seq x y z
N MET A 1 12.13 -5.62 -31.58
CA MET A 1 11.11 -5.28 -30.58
C MET A 1 9.89 -6.14 -30.85
N CYS A 2 9.32 -6.76 -29.82
CA CYS A 2 8.05 -7.47 -29.93
C CYS A 2 6.99 -6.60 -29.25
N GLU A 3 6.04 -6.07 -30.03
CA GLU A 3 4.87 -5.41 -29.48
C GLU A 3 3.86 -6.46 -29.02
N LEU A 4 3.55 -6.48 -27.73
CA LEU A 4 2.42 -7.27 -27.22
C LEU A 4 1.20 -6.37 -27.08
N CYS A 5 0.15 -6.70 -27.83
CA CYS A 5 -1.15 -6.07 -27.72
C CYS A 5 -2.03 -6.85 -26.74
N PHE A 6 -2.48 -6.19 -25.67
CA PHE A 6 -3.47 -6.75 -24.75
C PHE A 6 -4.82 -6.10 -25.01
N ALA A 7 -5.65 -6.76 -25.82
CA ALA A 7 -7.02 -6.30 -26.12
C ALA A 7 -7.95 -6.55 -24.92
N THR A 8 -8.85 -5.61 -24.65
CA THR A 8 -9.88 -5.73 -23.61
C THR A 8 -11.27 -5.62 -24.23
N ASN A 9 -12.13 -6.62 -24.03
CA ASN A 9 -13.54 -6.57 -24.43
C ASN A 9 -14.36 -6.06 -23.24
N SER A 10 -14.88 -4.84 -23.33
CA SER A 10 -15.89 -4.32 -22.42
C SER A 10 -17.27 -4.47 -23.07
N CYS A 11 -18.20 -5.14 -22.37
CA CYS A 11 -19.60 -5.17 -22.78
C CYS A 11 -20.19 -3.76 -22.76
N GLY A 12 -20.58 -3.24 -23.93
CA GLY A 12 -21.66 -2.26 -24.04
C GLY A 12 -21.41 -1.00 -24.86
N LEU A 13 -20.18 -0.50 -25.00
CA LEU A 13 -19.87 0.68 -25.82
C LEU A 13 -18.47 0.53 -26.45
N SER A 14 -18.36 0.69 -27.76
CA SER A 14 -17.22 0.29 -28.61
C SER A 14 -16.00 1.21 -28.49
N LEU A 15 -15.31 1.20 -27.35
CA LEU A 15 -13.96 1.74 -27.23
C LEU A 15 -13.04 0.64 -26.69
N GLN A 16 -12.27 0.02 -27.60
CA GLN A 16 -11.15 -0.84 -27.24
C GLN A 16 -9.97 0.06 -26.86
N CYS A 17 -9.67 0.14 -25.56
CA CYS A 17 -8.38 0.66 -25.10
C CYS A 17 -7.36 -0.48 -25.14
N CYS A 18 -6.41 -0.39 -26.07
CA CYS A 18 -5.22 -1.25 -26.11
C CYS A 18 -4.09 -0.55 -25.36
N VAL A 19 -3.45 -1.27 -24.45
CA VAL A 19 -2.18 -0.82 -23.87
C VAL A 19 -1.08 -1.60 -24.55
N PHE A 20 -0.23 -0.86 -25.26
CA PHE A 20 0.98 -1.38 -25.88
C PHE A 20 2.11 -1.26 -24.85
N VAL A 21 2.77 -2.39 -24.59
CA VAL A 21 4.00 -2.42 -23.80
C VAL A 21 5.11 -2.92 -24.70
N ASN A 22 6.23 -2.19 -24.74
CA ASN A 22 7.39 -2.54 -25.53
C ASN A 22 8.31 -3.44 -24.72
N VAL A 23 8.54 -4.66 -25.20
CA VAL A 23 9.44 -5.62 -24.55
C VAL A 23 10.76 -5.67 -25.31
N SER A 24 11.87 -5.62 -24.58
CA SER A 24 13.21 -5.80 -25.14
C SER A 24 13.33 -7.20 -25.78
N PRO A 25 13.85 -7.32 -27.02
CA PRO A 25 14.08 -8.63 -27.65
C PRO A 25 15.36 -9.32 -27.15
N ASP A 26 16.18 -8.65 -26.33
CA ASP A 26 17.43 -9.22 -25.82
C ASP A 26 17.16 -10.17 -24.64
N VAL A 27 17.68 -11.38 -24.74
CA VAL A 27 17.53 -12.44 -23.73
C VAL A 27 18.30 -12.09 -22.45
N ASN A 28 19.27 -11.16 -22.49
CA ASN A 28 19.99 -10.70 -21.31
C ASN A 28 19.23 -9.64 -20.51
N ASP A 29 18.21 -8.99 -21.09
CA ASP A 29 17.33 -8.01 -20.41
C ASP A 29 16.09 -8.68 -19.79
N THR A 30 16.29 -9.83 -19.13
CA THR A 30 15.18 -10.57 -18.50
C THR A 30 14.48 -9.74 -17.43
N VAL A 31 15.21 -8.89 -16.70
CA VAL A 31 14.65 -8.06 -15.61
C VAL A 31 13.70 -7.00 -16.17
N GLU A 32 14.12 -6.25 -17.19
CA GLU A 32 13.31 -5.22 -17.83
C GLU A 32 12.08 -5.82 -18.52
N THR A 33 12.26 -6.96 -19.17
CA THR A 33 11.20 -7.74 -19.81
C THR A 33 10.16 -8.21 -18.78
N LEU A 34 10.60 -8.77 -17.64
CA LEU A 34 9.71 -9.23 -16.57
C LEU A 34 8.95 -8.06 -15.92
N SER A 35 9.62 -6.93 -15.67
CA SER A 35 8.98 -5.72 -15.15
C SER A 35 7.92 -5.18 -16.11
N THR A 36 8.22 -5.17 -17.41
CA THR A 36 7.29 -4.68 -18.44
C THR A 36 6.09 -5.60 -18.63
N LEU A 37 6.30 -6.92 -18.60
CA LEU A 37 5.22 -7.92 -18.61
C LEU A 37 4.36 -7.86 -17.33
N GLN A 38 4.98 -7.65 -16.17
CA GLN A 38 4.28 -7.46 -14.91
C GLN A 38 3.45 -6.16 -14.93
N PHE A 39 3.93 -5.10 -15.58
CA PHE A 39 3.19 -3.87 -15.82
C PHE A 39 2.00 -4.08 -16.75
N GLY A 40 2.20 -4.71 -17.92
CA GLY A 40 1.11 -5.07 -18.83
C GLY A 40 0.05 -5.98 -18.18
N SER A 41 0.49 -6.93 -17.35
CA SER A 41 -0.38 -7.77 -16.51
C SER A 41 -1.14 -6.95 -15.48
N SER A 42 -0.49 -6.00 -14.79
CA SER A 42 -1.14 -5.14 -13.80
C SER A 42 -2.21 -4.24 -14.42
N ILE A 43 -1.96 -3.71 -15.62
CA ILE A 43 -2.94 -2.97 -16.42
C ILE A 43 -4.08 -3.90 -16.89
N ARG A 44 -3.77 -5.13 -17.32
CA ARG A 44 -4.79 -6.14 -17.61
C ARG A 44 -5.65 -6.43 -16.38
N GLN A 45 -5.08 -6.40 -15.16
CA GLN A 45 -5.86 -6.53 -13.93
C GLN A 45 -6.78 -5.32 -13.68
N VAL A 46 -6.33 -4.11 -13.97
CA VAL A 46 -7.17 -2.89 -13.95
C VAL A 46 -8.34 -3.02 -14.94
N ALA A 47 -8.09 -3.56 -16.15
CA ALA A 47 -9.11 -3.72 -17.19
C ALA A 47 -10.05 -4.93 -16.99
N LEU A 48 -9.59 -6.01 -16.34
CA LEU A 48 -10.39 -7.19 -16.01
C LEU A 48 -11.28 -7.00 -14.76
N GLY A 49 -11.54 -5.76 -14.34
CA GLY A 49 -12.43 -5.49 -13.21
C GLY A 49 -11.84 -5.80 -11.83
N LYS A 50 -10.51 -5.88 -11.69
CA LYS A 50 -9.92 -5.82 -10.33
C LYS A 50 -10.06 -4.38 -9.87
N ALA A 51 -10.79 -4.16 -8.76
CA ALA A 51 -11.17 -2.84 -8.25
C ALA A 51 -9.97 -2.02 -7.73
N THR A 52 -9.00 -1.72 -8.58
CA THR A 52 -7.87 -0.87 -8.24
C THR A 52 -8.32 0.59 -8.23
N LYS A 53 -7.90 1.36 -7.22
CA LYS A 53 -8.19 2.79 -7.14
C LYS A 53 -6.89 3.58 -7.00
N ASN A 54 -6.73 4.63 -7.78
CA ASN A 54 -5.61 5.55 -7.66
C ASN A 54 -5.94 6.56 -6.55
N ILE A 55 -5.00 6.77 -5.61
CA ILE A 55 -5.14 7.79 -4.56
C ILE A 55 -3.90 8.68 -4.56
N ARG A 56 -4.13 10.00 -4.49
CA ARG A 56 -3.08 10.98 -4.22
C ARG A 56 -2.75 10.94 -2.74
N VAL A 57 -1.49 10.76 -2.41
CA VAL A 57 -1.01 10.74 -1.03
C VAL A 57 -0.68 12.17 -0.66
N GLU A 58 -1.52 12.77 0.15
CA GLU A 58 -1.33 14.14 0.61
C GLU A 58 -0.74 14.14 2.03
N GLY A 59 0.22 15.04 2.27
CA GLY A 59 0.85 15.24 3.57
C GLY A 59 2.14 14.44 3.80
N ALA A 60 2.73 14.69 4.97
CA ALA A 60 4.07 14.21 5.35
C ALA A 60 4.08 12.90 6.15
N SER A 61 2.92 12.37 6.54
CA SER A 61 2.89 11.28 7.55
C SER A 61 3.51 9.97 7.11
N MET A 62 3.67 9.76 5.79
CA MET A 62 4.33 8.59 5.20
C MET A 62 5.74 8.91 4.69
N GLN A 63 6.27 10.10 5.00
CA GLN A 63 7.67 10.43 4.71
C GLN A 63 8.62 9.61 5.60
N PRO A 64 9.80 9.21 5.10
CA PRO A 64 10.34 9.54 3.78
C PRO A 64 9.87 8.62 2.64
N PHE A 65 9.11 7.56 2.93
CA PHE A 65 8.77 6.56 1.92
C PHE A 65 7.84 7.09 0.82
N LEU A 66 6.79 7.83 1.21
CA LEU A 66 5.93 8.59 0.30
C LEU A 66 6.20 10.09 0.46
N ASN A 67 6.22 10.81 -0.66
CA ASN A 67 6.49 12.25 -0.73
C ASN A 67 7.83 12.71 -0.09
N PRO A 68 8.99 12.08 -0.39
CA PRO A 68 10.28 12.33 0.27
C PRO A 68 10.72 13.79 0.18
N ASP A 69 10.49 14.44 -0.96
CA ASP A 69 11.02 15.78 -1.22
C ASP A 69 10.15 16.92 -0.67
N GLY A 70 8.96 16.62 -0.14
CA GLY A 70 8.00 17.63 0.34
C GLY A 70 7.60 18.69 -0.70
N ARG A 71 7.96 18.49 -1.98
CA ARG A 71 7.64 19.37 -3.11
C ARG A 71 6.15 19.25 -3.50
N SER A 72 5.70 20.12 -4.40
CA SER A 72 4.33 20.16 -4.92
C SER A 72 3.84 18.86 -5.60
N ASP A 73 4.75 17.95 -5.95
CA ASP A 73 4.42 16.67 -6.56
C ASP A 73 4.08 15.64 -5.49
N CYS A 74 2.80 15.26 -5.44
CA CYS A 74 2.30 14.21 -4.55
C CYS A 74 2.40 12.85 -5.24
N ASP A 75 2.81 11.84 -4.48
CA ASP A 75 2.74 10.45 -4.92
C ASP A 75 1.32 10.04 -5.22
N VAL A 76 1.16 9.36 -6.35
CA VAL A 76 -0.08 8.64 -6.64
C VAL A 76 0.18 7.16 -6.45
N VAL A 77 -0.59 6.56 -5.56
CA VAL A 77 -0.49 5.13 -5.25
C VAL A 77 -1.66 4.35 -5.82
N LEU A 78 -1.36 3.18 -6.35
CA LEU A 78 -2.35 2.21 -6.82
C LEU A 78 -2.78 1.34 -5.64
N LEU A 79 -4.04 1.49 -5.21
CA LEU A 79 -4.61 0.65 -4.17
C LEU A 79 -5.21 -0.62 -4.75
N ASN A 80 -4.77 -1.76 -4.23
CA ASN A 80 -5.39 -3.04 -4.41
C ASN A 80 -6.54 -3.20 -3.39
N ARG A 81 -7.79 -3.24 -3.85
CA ARG A 81 -8.97 -3.48 -2.99
C ARG A 81 -9.34 -4.96 -2.84
N TRP A 82 -8.70 -5.85 -3.58
CA TRP A 82 -8.89 -7.29 -3.41
C TRP A 82 -8.25 -7.81 -2.13
N SER A 83 -7.15 -7.19 -1.67
CA SER A 83 -6.55 -7.52 -0.37
C SER A 83 -7.55 -7.31 0.79
N VAL A 84 -8.52 -6.42 0.62
CA VAL A 84 -9.60 -6.19 1.59
C VAL A 84 -10.55 -7.38 1.68
N ARG A 85 -10.89 -7.99 0.55
CA ARG A 85 -11.87 -9.11 0.51
C ARG A 85 -11.36 -10.37 1.19
N ASN A 86 -10.06 -10.61 1.11
CA ASN A 86 -9.44 -11.80 1.69
C ASN A 86 -8.77 -11.50 3.03
N TYR A 87 -8.88 -10.27 3.56
CA TYR A 87 -8.20 -9.81 4.76
C TYR A 87 -6.68 -10.11 4.78
N GLN A 88 -6.07 -10.13 3.59
CA GLN A 88 -4.65 -10.43 3.41
C GLN A 88 -3.84 -9.14 3.59
N VAL A 89 -3.54 -8.84 4.86
CA VAL A 89 -2.65 -7.75 5.26
C VAL A 89 -1.45 -8.34 5.98
N GLN A 90 -0.25 -7.88 5.63
CA GLN A 90 0.99 -8.32 6.26
C GLN A 90 1.67 -7.16 7.00
N ARG A 91 2.54 -7.49 7.95
CA ARG A 91 3.39 -6.49 8.60
C ARG A 91 4.24 -5.78 7.54
N GLY A 92 4.39 -4.47 7.69
CA GLY A 92 5.10 -3.61 6.75
C GLY A 92 4.30 -3.20 5.51
N ASP A 93 3.07 -3.68 5.33
CA ASP A 93 2.19 -3.19 4.26
C ASP A 93 1.81 -1.72 4.49
N ILE A 94 1.64 -0.99 3.39
CA ILE A 94 1.03 0.35 3.41
C ILE A 94 -0.45 0.20 3.05
N VAL A 95 -1.32 0.67 3.92
CA VAL A 95 -2.76 0.51 3.80
C VAL A 95 -3.47 1.86 3.84
N SER A 96 -4.53 1.98 3.04
CA SER A 96 -5.52 3.04 3.17
C SER A 96 -6.66 2.52 4.04
N VAL A 97 -6.98 3.25 5.10
CA VAL A 97 -8.08 2.92 6.02
C VAL A 97 -9.01 4.12 6.17
N LEU A 98 -10.27 3.87 6.50
CA LEU A 98 -11.17 4.91 6.97
C LEU A 98 -10.75 5.32 8.39
N SER A 99 -10.67 6.62 8.65
CA SER A 99 -10.26 7.13 9.96
C SER A 99 -11.32 6.77 11.01
N PRO A 100 -10.93 6.14 12.13
CA PRO A 100 -11.85 5.86 13.24
C PRO A 100 -12.45 7.14 13.85
N LYS A 101 -11.77 8.29 13.73
CA LYS A 101 -12.25 9.57 14.26
C LYS A 101 -13.17 10.32 13.29
N ASN A 102 -12.99 10.12 11.98
CA ASN A 102 -13.79 10.79 10.95
C ASN A 102 -14.05 9.81 9.78
N PRO A 103 -15.25 9.23 9.68
CA PRO A 103 -15.57 8.23 8.64
C PRO A 103 -15.46 8.75 7.20
N GLN A 104 -15.50 10.07 6.98
CA GLN A 104 -15.33 10.66 5.65
C GLN A 104 -13.86 10.81 5.23
N GLN A 105 -12.93 10.65 6.18
CA GLN A 105 -11.50 10.80 5.95
C GLN A 105 -10.84 9.45 5.76
N LYS A 106 -10.05 9.32 4.68
CA LYS A 106 -9.14 8.20 4.47
C LYS A 106 -7.74 8.59 4.89
N ILE A 107 -7.07 7.70 5.61
CA ILE A 107 -5.68 7.85 6.01
C ILE A 107 -4.86 6.72 5.39
N ILE A 108 -3.61 7.01 5.04
CA ILE A 108 -2.64 6.02 4.57
C ILE A 108 -1.57 5.87 5.63
N LYS A 109 -1.36 4.63 6.09
CA LYS A 109 -0.44 4.28 7.18
C LYS A 109 0.24 2.95 6.90
N ARG A 110 1.35 2.70 7.58
CA ARG A 110 2.07 1.43 7.55
C ARG A 110 1.57 0.52 8.67
N VAL A 111 1.37 -0.76 8.35
CA VAL A 111 1.02 -1.80 9.31
C VAL A 111 2.27 -2.19 10.08
N ILE A 112 2.28 -1.98 11.39
CA ILE A 112 3.39 -2.35 12.27
C ILE A 112 3.12 -3.69 12.94
N GLY A 113 1.87 -3.95 13.34
CA GLY A 113 1.46 -5.18 13.99
C GLY A 113 0.10 -5.69 13.50
N LEU A 114 -0.08 -6.99 13.55
CA LEU A 114 -1.31 -7.72 13.27
C LEU A 114 -1.91 -8.27 14.56
N GLU A 115 -3.06 -8.93 14.45
CA GLU A 115 -3.70 -9.61 15.58
C GLU A 115 -2.73 -10.50 16.37
N GLY A 116 -2.83 -10.43 17.70
CA GLY A 116 -1.94 -11.16 18.61
C GLY A 116 -0.61 -10.48 18.92
N ASP A 117 -0.14 -9.55 18.08
CA ASP A 117 1.16 -8.89 18.27
C ASP A 117 1.20 -8.02 19.52
N PHE A 118 2.35 -7.99 20.18
CA PHE A 118 2.64 -7.05 21.26
C PHE A 118 3.41 -5.86 20.70
N ILE A 119 2.82 -4.66 20.74
CA ILE A 119 3.42 -3.44 20.22
C ILE A 119 3.81 -2.51 21.36
N ARG A 120 5.06 -2.02 21.34
CA ARG A 120 5.49 -0.87 22.14
C ARG A 120 4.93 0.42 21.54
N THR A 121 4.11 1.13 22.29
CA THR A 121 3.46 2.37 21.85
C THR A 121 4.39 3.58 22.04
N LEU A 122 4.12 4.65 21.29
CA LEU A 122 4.88 5.92 21.30
C LEU A 122 4.14 7.06 22.02
N GLY A 123 3.06 6.74 22.74
CA GLY A 123 2.21 7.74 23.38
C GLY A 123 0.74 7.34 23.57
N TYR A 124 0.41 6.07 23.31
CA TYR A 124 -0.92 5.55 23.63
C TYR A 124 -1.05 5.21 25.12
N LYS A 125 -2.29 5.09 25.61
CA LYS A 125 -2.68 4.89 27.03
C LYS A 125 -1.70 4.01 27.83
N ASN A 126 -1.29 2.88 27.25
CA ASN A 126 -0.35 1.95 27.84
C ASN A 126 0.93 1.88 26.99
N ARG A 127 2.07 1.67 27.65
CA ARG A 127 3.38 1.48 27.01
C ARG A 127 3.40 0.28 26.05
N TYR A 128 2.62 -0.74 26.36
CA TYR A 128 2.48 -1.96 25.57
C TYR A 128 1.01 -2.23 25.30
N VAL A 129 0.73 -2.69 24.08
CA VAL A 129 -0.61 -3.08 23.64
C VAL A 129 -0.50 -4.42 22.92
N ARG A 130 -1.30 -5.40 23.36
CA ARG A 130 -1.60 -6.57 22.54
C ARG A 130 -2.67 -6.19 21.53
N VAL A 131 -2.40 -6.42 20.24
CA VAL A 131 -3.36 -6.13 19.17
C VAL A 131 -4.52 -7.14 19.26
N PRO A 132 -5.77 -6.67 19.40
CA PRO A 132 -6.93 -7.55 19.46
C PRO A 132 -7.19 -8.31 18.16
N ASP A 133 -7.93 -9.40 18.24
CA ASP A 133 -8.35 -10.18 17.07
C ASP A 133 -9.13 -9.31 16.08
N GLY A 134 -8.88 -9.50 14.78
CA GLY A 134 -9.49 -8.70 13.72
C GLY A 134 -9.09 -7.21 13.73
N HIS A 135 -7.99 -6.85 14.40
CA HIS A 135 -7.40 -5.51 14.40
C HIS A 135 -5.95 -5.54 13.92
N PHE A 136 -5.44 -4.37 13.54
CA PHE A 136 -4.02 -4.13 13.30
C PHE A 136 -3.58 -2.83 13.99
N TRP A 137 -2.26 -2.72 14.18
CA TRP A 137 -1.61 -1.49 14.64
C TRP A 137 -0.97 -0.79 13.44
N ILE A 138 -1.35 0.47 13.19
CA ILE A 138 -0.86 1.26 12.05
C ILE A 138 -0.20 2.56 12.46
N GLU A 139 0.91 2.91 11.81
CA GLU A 139 1.70 4.11 12.09
C GLU A 139 2.09 4.86 10.83
N GLY A 140 2.36 6.15 10.96
CA GLY A 140 3.06 6.90 9.93
C GLY A 140 4.55 6.61 9.96
N ASP A 141 5.22 6.71 8.80
CA ASP A 141 6.68 6.63 8.72
C ASP A 141 7.36 7.89 9.28
N HIS A 142 6.62 9.00 9.31
CA HIS A 142 7.07 10.27 9.87
C HIS A 142 6.47 10.50 11.26
N HIS A 143 7.32 10.80 12.25
CA HIS A 143 6.96 10.90 13.66
C HIS A 143 6.33 12.25 14.07
N GLY A 144 5.91 13.09 13.11
CA GLY A 144 5.23 14.36 13.39
C GLY A 144 3.72 14.19 13.50
N HIS A 145 3.11 14.55 14.66
CA HIS A 145 1.67 14.54 15.00
C HIS A 145 0.72 13.89 13.98
N SER A 146 0.98 12.62 13.70
CA SER A 146 0.30 11.85 12.67
C SER A 146 -0.92 11.23 13.30
N LEU A 147 -2.09 11.35 12.67
CA LEU A 147 -3.29 10.66 13.13
C LEU A 147 -3.14 9.16 12.84
N ASP A 148 -2.63 8.40 13.81
CA ASP A 148 -2.33 6.97 13.73
C ASP A 148 -2.72 6.21 15.01
N SER A 149 -2.36 4.92 15.11
CA SER A 149 -2.72 4.07 16.24
C SER A 149 -2.21 4.56 17.59
N ASN A 150 -1.16 5.37 17.65
CA ASN A 150 -0.76 6.00 18.92
C ASN A 150 -1.78 7.02 19.41
N SER A 151 -2.60 7.58 18.51
CA SER A 151 -3.62 8.59 18.80
C SER A 151 -5.03 8.03 19.02
N PHE A 152 -5.36 6.86 18.46
CA PHE A 152 -6.70 6.27 18.55
C PHE A 152 -6.74 4.78 18.94
N GLY A 153 -5.59 4.11 19.02
CA GLY A 153 -5.47 2.69 19.36
C GLY A 153 -5.47 1.73 18.15
N PRO A 154 -5.68 0.43 18.39
CA PRO A 154 -5.82 -0.57 17.34
C PRO A 154 -6.97 -0.26 16.39
N VAL A 155 -6.83 -0.62 15.11
CA VAL A 155 -7.82 -0.34 14.08
C VAL A 155 -8.41 -1.64 13.57
N SER A 156 -9.74 -1.70 13.49
CA SER A 156 -10.43 -2.86 12.95
C SER A 156 -10.07 -3.05 11.47
N VAL A 157 -9.83 -4.30 11.09
CA VAL A 157 -9.60 -4.69 9.69
C VAL A 157 -10.80 -4.32 8.80
N GLY A 158 -12.01 -4.20 9.35
CA GLY A 158 -13.20 -3.75 8.62
C GLY A 158 -13.11 -2.31 8.09
N LEU A 159 -12.23 -1.48 8.65
CA LEU A 159 -11.97 -0.11 8.17
C LEU A 159 -10.98 -0.06 6.99
N LEU A 160 -10.42 -1.20 6.60
CA LEU A 160 -9.47 -1.29 5.50
C LEU A 160 -10.14 -0.96 4.15
N HIS A 161 -9.65 0.10 3.51
CA HIS A 161 -10.12 0.52 2.19
C HIS A 161 -9.33 -0.13 1.04
N GLY A 162 -8.03 -0.40 1.25
CA GLY A 162 -7.18 -1.07 0.26
C GLY A 162 -5.69 -1.03 0.64
N ARG A 163 -4.90 -1.89 0.02
CA ARG A 163 -3.43 -1.95 0.19
C ARG A 163 -2.73 -1.20 -0.95
N ALA A 164 -1.77 -0.34 -0.63
CA ALA A 164 -0.94 0.31 -1.63
C ALA A 164 0.03 -0.70 -2.25
N SER A 165 -0.01 -0.84 -3.57
CA SER A 165 0.75 -1.87 -4.31
C SER A 165 1.89 -1.28 -5.14
N HIS A 166 1.69 -0.09 -5.72
CA HIS A 166 2.63 0.57 -6.59
C HIS A 166 2.56 2.08 -6.41
N ILE A 167 3.69 2.76 -6.57
CA ILE A 167 3.74 4.20 -6.85
C ILE A 167 3.65 4.34 -8.37
N ILE A 168 2.65 5.06 -8.87
CA ILE A 168 2.35 5.23 -10.29
C ILE A 168 2.50 6.69 -10.76
N TRP A 169 2.91 7.59 -9.88
CA TRP A 169 3.31 8.96 -10.21
C TRP A 169 4.07 9.53 -9.00
N PRO A 170 5.10 10.38 -9.18
CA PRO A 170 5.67 10.82 -10.47
C PRO A 170 6.46 9.71 -11.21
N PRO A 171 6.67 9.81 -12.54
CA PRO A 171 7.27 8.72 -13.34
C PRO A 171 8.67 8.29 -12.90
N ASN A 172 9.47 9.24 -12.39
CA ASN A 172 10.79 8.99 -11.82
C ASN A 172 10.77 8.17 -10.51
N ARG A 173 9.59 7.96 -9.91
CA ARG A 173 9.40 7.19 -8.67
C ARG A 173 8.52 5.97 -8.87
N TRP A 174 8.31 5.54 -10.11
CA TRP A 174 7.60 4.31 -10.40
C TRP A 174 8.29 3.10 -9.78
N GLN A 175 7.59 2.45 -8.85
CA GLN A 175 8.09 1.25 -8.20
C GLN A 175 6.95 0.43 -7.57
N GLN A 176 7.19 -0.87 -7.45
CA GLN A 176 6.36 -1.74 -6.63
C GLN A 176 6.65 -1.47 -5.14
N ILE A 177 5.58 -1.32 -4.36
CA ILE A 177 5.68 -1.18 -2.90
C ILE A 177 5.81 -2.60 -2.32
N LYS A 178 6.98 -2.90 -1.78
CA LYS A 178 7.22 -4.14 -1.04
C LYS A 178 6.90 -3.91 0.45
N PRO A 179 6.32 -4.90 1.16
CA PRO A 179 6.13 -4.81 2.59
C PRO A 179 7.48 -4.69 3.29
N SER A 180 7.64 -3.70 4.15
CA SER A 180 8.85 -3.52 4.96
C SER A 180 8.52 -2.78 6.23
N LEU A 181 9.11 -3.19 7.36
CA LEU A 181 9.01 -2.46 8.62
C LEU A 181 10.14 -1.41 8.74
N PRO A 182 9.93 -0.29 9.43
CA PRO A 182 11.00 0.63 9.80
C PRO A 182 12.02 -0.07 10.73
N PRO A 183 13.33 0.27 10.67
CA PRO A 183 14.39 -0.48 11.38
C PRO A 183 14.19 -0.61 12.90
N ASN A 184 13.57 0.39 13.53
CA ASN A 184 13.37 0.46 14.98
C ASN A 184 11.90 0.26 15.39
N ARG A 185 11.05 -0.29 14.51
CA ARG A 185 9.63 -0.53 14.77
C ARG A 185 9.23 -1.93 14.33
N GLY A 186 8.55 -2.64 15.22
CA GLY A 186 8.02 -3.97 14.99
C GLY A 186 7.28 -4.47 16.24
N PRO A 187 6.67 -5.67 16.15
CA PRO A 187 6.20 -6.38 17.32
C PRO A 187 7.37 -6.76 18.23
N LEU A 188 7.09 -6.86 19.53
CA LEU A 188 8.02 -7.41 20.51
C LEU A 188 8.05 -8.93 20.33
N ASP A 189 9.25 -9.48 20.29
CA ASP A 189 9.44 -10.93 20.30
C ASP A 189 9.07 -11.43 21.70
N THR A 190 8.05 -12.27 21.78
CA THR A 190 7.57 -12.85 23.05
C THR A 190 8.54 -13.88 23.65
N GLU A 191 9.70 -14.12 23.04
CA GLU A 191 10.67 -15.14 23.43
C GLU A 191 11.96 -14.58 24.07
N GLU A 192 12.11 -13.25 24.24
CA GLU A 192 13.36 -12.64 24.76
C GLU A 192 13.28 -12.05 26.19
N GLU A 193 12.18 -12.26 26.93
CA GLU A 193 12.08 -11.85 28.33
C GLU A 193 11.60 -13.02 29.21
N ASP A 194 12.47 -14.01 29.45
CA ASP A 194 12.41 -14.95 30.58
C ASP A 194 13.82 -15.20 31.15
#